data_AF-A0A1C4UXG1-F1
#
_entry.id   AF-A0A1C4UXG1-F1
#
_cell.length_a   1.000
_cell.length_b   1.000
_cell.length_c   1.000
_cell.angle_alpha   90.00
_cell.angle_beta   90.00
_cell.angle_gamma   90.00
#
_symmetry.space_group_name_H-M   'P 1'
#
loop_
_entity.id
_entity.type
_entity.pdbx_description
1 polymer ?
#
loop_
_entity_poly.entity_id
_entity_poly.type
_entity_poly.pdbx_seq_one_letter_code
_entity_poly.pdbx_strand_id
1 'polypeptide(L)'
;MDVADLLARAAAMVPADLVNEAGVTVVDVREYLDHDEWEVALDLLADLDTGWRPPTAWWDLLIDSADLRGLSERPVRWVRSVSG
;
A
#
# COMPACT_ATOMS: atom_id res chain seq x y z
N MET A 1 1.39 1.68 -16.88
CA MET A 1 1.39 1.10 -15.53
C MET A 1 0.16 1.63 -14.87
N ASP A 2 -0.73 0.74 -14.45
CA ASP A 2 -1.96 1.14 -13.77
C ASP A 2 -1.77 1.08 -12.24
N VAL A 3 -2.84 1.34 -11.51
CA VAL A 3 -2.83 1.34 -10.04
C VAL A 3 -2.53 -0.06 -9.49
N ALA A 4 -3.03 -1.13 -10.12
CA ALA A 4 -2.81 -2.50 -9.66
C ALA A 4 -1.34 -2.91 -9.82
N ASP A 5 -0.70 -2.54 -10.93
CA ASP A 5 0.74 -2.76 -11.15
C ASP A 5 1.61 -2.11 -10.07
N LEU A 6 1.29 -0.87 -9.66
CA LEU A 6 2.03 -0.13 -8.65
C LEU A 6 1.87 -0.77 -7.26
N LEU A 7 0.62 -1.12 -6.90
CA LEU A 7 0.33 -1.79 -5.63
C LEU A 7 0.91 -3.20 -5.57
N ALA A 8 0.93 -3.94 -6.68
CA ALA A 8 1.56 -5.26 -6.76
C ALA A 8 3.08 -5.18 -6.51
N ARG A 9 3.74 -4.12 -7.00
CA ARG A 9 5.16 -3.86 -6.70
C ARG A 9 5.37 -3.51 -5.24
N ALA A 10 4.50 -2.68 -4.66
CA ALA A 10 4.56 -2.36 -3.23
C ALA A 10 4.38 -3.62 -2.39
N ALA A 11 3.41 -4.47 -2.71
CA ALA A 11 3.19 -5.76 -2.05
C ALA A 11 4.39 -6.71 -2.22
N ALA A 12 5.12 -6.68 -3.34
CA ALA A 12 6.31 -7.50 -3.51
C ALA A 12 7.48 -7.10 -2.60
N MET A 13 7.48 -5.88 -2.05
CA MET A 13 8.50 -5.39 -1.13
C MET A 13 8.22 -5.74 0.33
N VAL A 14 6.98 -6.13 0.65
CA VAL A 14 6.58 -6.47 2.02
C VAL A 14 7.13 -7.86 2.40
N PRO A 15 7.75 -8.01 3.59
CA PRO A 15 8.17 -9.33 4.09
C PRO A 15 6.99 -10.30 4.17
N ALA A 16 7.19 -11.56 3.73
CA ALA A 16 6.12 -12.55 3.65
C ALA A 16 5.54 -12.96 5.02
N ASP A 17 6.32 -12.81 6.09
CA ASP A 17 5.98 -13.11 7.48
C ASP A 17 5.43 -11.89 8.24
N LEU A 18 5.31 -10.73 7.59
CA LEU A 18 4.74 -9.55 8.20
C LEU A 18 3.23 -9.71 8.37
N VAL A 19 2.77 -9.41 9.58
CA VAL A 19 1.36 -9.39 9.97
C VAL A 19 1.13 -8.13 10.80
N ASN A 20 0.15 -7.30 10.43
CA ASN A 20 -0.19 -6.13 11.23
C ASN A 20 -1.05 -6.50 12.46
N GLU A 21 -1.41 -5.50 13.27
CA GLU A 21 -2.22 -5.70 14.49
C GLU A 21 -3.61 -6.32 14.23
N ALA A 22 -4.15 -6.14 13.02
CA ALA A 22 -5.44 -6.69 12.61
C ALA A 22 -5.34 -8.12 12.04
N GLY A 23 -4.14 -8.69 11.96
CA GLY A 23 -3.92 -10.01 11.36
C GLY A 23 -3.77 -10.00 9.84
N VAL A 24 -3.67 -8.81 9.22
CA VAL A 24 -3.55 -8.67 7.76
C VAL A 24 -2.14 -8.99 7.32
N THR A 25 -2.03 -9.71 6.21
CA THR A 25 -0.80 -10.12 5.56
C THR A 25 -0.70 -9.56 4.14
N VAL A 26 0.48 -9.68 3.53
CA VAL A 26 0.66 -9.39 2.10
C VAL A 26 -0.14 -10.32 1.19
N VAL A 27 -0.56 -11.50 1.68
CA VAL A 27 -1.41 -12.41 0.91
C VAL A 27 -2.80 -11.83 0.79
N ASP A 28 -3.37 -11.34 1.88
CA ASP A 28 -4.70 -10.71 1.87
C ASP A 28 -4.73 -9.50 0.90
N VAL A 29 -3.68 -8.66 0.93
CA VAL A 29 -3.53 -7.54 -0.03
C VAL A 29 -3.61 -8.01 -1.49
N ARG A 30 -2.93 -9.12 -1.82
CA ARG A 30 -2.91 -9.66 -3.19
C ARG A 30 -4.28 -10.20 -3.60
N GLU A 31 -5.02 -10.82 -2.69
CA GLU A 31 -6.39 -11.27 -2.96
C GLU A 31 -7.31 -10.08 -3.33
N TYR A 32 -7.16 -8.94 -2.65
CA TYR A 32 -7.90 -7.72 -3.01
C TYR A 32 -7.48 -7.17 -4.38
N LEU A 33 -6.20 -7.22 -4.73
CA LEU A 33 -5.73 -6.81 -6.07
C LEU A 33 -6.28 -7.73 -7.17
N ASP A 34 -6.33 -9.04 -6.94
CA ASP A 34 -6.90 -10.02 -7.88
C ASP A 34 -8.41 -9.81 -8.12
N HIS A 35 -9.10 -9.12 -7.20
CA HIS A 35 -10.51 -8.75 -7.30
C HIS A 35 -10.76 -7.32 -7.79
N ASP A 36 -9.73 -6.62 -8.30
CA ASP A 36 -9.79 -5.21 -8.70
C ASP A 36 -10.16 -4.25 -7.55
N GLU A 37 -10.04 -4.69 -6.28
CA GLU A 37 -10.33 -3.91 -5.07
C GLU A 37 -9.11 -3.08 -4.62
N TRP A 38 -8.55 -2.31 -5.55
CA TRP A 38 -7.30 -1.56 -5.37
C TRP A 38 -7.34 -0.52 -4.23
N GLU A 39 -8.50 0.08 -3.93
CA GLU A 39 -8.64 1.03 -2.81
C GLU A 39 -8.41 0.32 -1.47
N VAL A 40 -8.98 -0.87 -1.32
CA VAL A 40 -8.82 -1.70 -0.12
C VAL A 40 -7.38 -2.18 -0.02
N ALA A 41 -6.80 -2.66 -1.13
CA ALA A 41 -5.39 -3.07 -1.17
C ALA A 41 -4.42 -1.94 -0.80
N LEU A 42 -4.67 -0.71 -1.27
CA LEU A 42 -3.88 0.47 -0.92
C LEU A 42 -3.94 0.78 0.59
N ASP A 43 -5.14 0.78 1.17
CA ASP A 43 -5.32 1.04 2.60
C ASP A 43 -4.66 -0.06 3.46
N LEU A 44 -4.84 -1.33 3.09
CA LEU A 44 -4.21 -2.45 3.78
C LEU A 44 -2.68 -2.42 3.69
N LEU A 45 -2.13 -2.04 2.51
CA LEU A 45 -0.69 -1.85 2.37
C LEU A 45 -0.18 -0.76 3.29
N ALA A 46 -0.86 0.39 3.36
CA ALA A 46 -0.46 1.46 4.27
C ALA A 46 -0.46 1.03 5.74
N ASP A 47 -1.43 0.20 6.15
CA ASP A 47 -1.50 -0.33 7.53
C ASP A 47 -0.43 -1.38 7.84
N LEU A 48 0.20 -1.98 6.82
CA LEU A 48 1.37 -2.84 6.98
C LEU A 48 2.63 -2.04 7.31
N ASP A 49 2.63 -0.70 7.35
CA ASP A 49 3.78 0.07 7.84
C ASP A 49 4.12 -0.22 9.31
N THR A 50 3.13 -0.75 10.05
CA THR A 50 3.28 -1.14 11.45
C THR A 50 4.06 -2.46 11.56
N GLY A 51 5.14 -2.45 12.33
CA GLY A 51 5.93 -3.66 12.61
C GLY A 51 7.14 -3.89 11.70
N TRP A 52 7.35 -3.07 10.67
CA TRP A 52 8.61 -3.03 9.92
C TRP A 52 8.99 -1.59 9.53
N ARG A 53 10.15 -1.39 8.89
CA ARG A 53 10.57 -0.08 8.37
C ARG A 53 10.57 -0.11 6.85
N PRO A 54 9.48 0.31 6.19
CA PRO A 54 9.42 0.35 4.73
C PRO A 54 10.49 1.28 4.16
N PRO A 55 11.12 0.94 3.03
CA PRO A 55 12.00 1.86 2.31
C PRO A 55 11.18 2.99 1.65
N THR A 56 11.80 4.15 1.38
CA THR A 56 11.14 5.29 0.72
C THR A 56 10.48 4.91 -0.61
N ALA A 57 11.13 4.05 -1.41
CA ALA A 57 10.58 3.58 -2.68
C ALA A 57 9.23 2.84 -2.54
N TRP A 58 8.95 2.24 -1.37
CA TRP A 58 7.65 1.63 -1.12
C TRP A 58 6.57 2.68 -0.93
N TRP A 59 6.88 3.76 -0.21
CA TRP A 59 5.98 4.91 -0.05
C TRP A 59 5.72 5.61 -1.38
N ASP A 60 6.74 5.79 -2.21
CA ASP A 60 6.61 6.39 -3.54
C ASP A 60 5.59 5.62 -4.40
N LEU A 61 5.60 4.28 -4.34
CA LEU A 61 4.61 3.46 -5.06
C LEU A 61 3.18 3.68 -4.57
N LEU A 62 2.96 3.88 -3.26
CA LEU A 62 1.63 4.17 -2.73
C LEU A 62 1.17 5.57 -3.16
N ILE A 63 2.07 6.57 -3.11
CA ILE A 63 1.79 7.94 -3.57
C ILE A 63 1.40 7.91 -5.06
N ASP A 64 2.23 7.29 -5.90
CA ASP A 64 1.98 7.17 -7.35
C ASP A 64 0.64 6.46 -7.63
N SER A 65 0.29 5.44 -6.83
CA SER A 65 -0.99 4.72 -6.93
C SER A 65 -2.18 5.63 -6.64
N ALA A 66 -2.08 6.44 -5.58
CA ALA A 66 -3.12 7.40 -5.19
C ALA A 66 -3.27 8.53 -6.23
N ASP A 67 -2.15 9.07 -6.72
CA ASP A 67 -2.12 10.13 -7.72
C ASP A 67 -2.72 9.70 -9.06
N LEU A 68 -2.44 8.48 -9.51
CA LEU A 68 -2.99 7.93 -10.75
C LEU A 68 -4.53 7.83 -10.73
N ARG A 69 -5.13 7.81 -9.55
CA ARG A 69 -6.58 7.74 -9.33
C ARG A 69 -7.19 9.08 -8.91
N GLY A 70 -6.40 10.15 -8.85
CA GLY A 70 -6.83 11.47 -8.40
C GLY A 70 -7.15 11.54 -6.91
N LEU A 71 -6.58 10.64 -6.10
CA LEU A 71 -6.78 10.59 -4.66
C LEU A 71 -5.80 11.49 -3.89
N SER A 72 -4.96 12.26 -4.57
CA SER A 72 -3.97 13.18 -4.00
C SER A 72 -4.55 14.18 -2.99
N GLU A 73 -5.84 14.50 -3.11
CA GLU A 73 -6.57 15.40 -2.22
C GLU A 73 -7.30 14.68 -1.07
N ARG A 74 -7.36 13.34 -1.08
CA ARG A 74 -7.91 12.59 0.07
C ARG A 74 -6.88 12.61 1.19
N PRO A 75 -7.30 12.78 2.45
CA PRO A 75 -6.41 12.66 3.59
C PRO A 75 -6.09 11.19 3.83
N VAL A 76 -5.36 10.55 2.91
CA VAL A 76 -4.81 9.23 3.14
C VAL A 76 -3.77 9.39 4.26
N ARG A 77 -3.98 8.65 5.34
CA ARG A 77 -3.29 8.80 6.64
C ARG A 77 -1.76 8.86 6.53
N TRP A 78 -1.20 8.24 5.50
CA TRP A 78 0.24 8.07 5.28
C TRP A 78 0.90 9.16 4.40
N VAL A 79 0.19 9.89 3.53
CA VAL A 79 0.79 10.93 2.65
C VAL A 79 1.48 12.03 3.47
N ARG A 80 0.96 12.33 4.67
CA ARG A 80 1.56 13.28 5.62
C ARG A 80 2.81 12.75 6.32
N SER A 81 3.01 11.44 6.39
CA SER A 81 4.15 10.82 7.09
C SER A 81 5.43 10.78 6.26
N VAL A 82 5.34 10.92 4.94
CA VAL A 82 6.50 10.86 4.00
C VAL A 82 7.06 12.25 3.69
N SER A 83 6.28 13.32 3.93
CA SER A 83 6.66 14.72 3.67
C SER A 83 7.32 15.43 4.86
N GLY A 84 7.67 14.70 5.93
CA GLY A 84 8.20 15.22 7.20
C GLY A 84 9.69 14.99 7.38
#